data_AF-A0A850LC31-F1
#
_entry.id   AF-A0A850LC31-F1
#
_cell.length_a   1.000
_cell.length_b   1.000
_cell.length_c   1.000
_cell.angle_alpha   90.00
_cell.angle_beta   90.00
_cell.angle_gamma   90.00
#
_symmetry.space_group_name_H-M   'P 1'
#
loop_
_entity.id
_entity.type
_entity.pdbx_description
1 polymer ?
#
loop_
_entity_poly.entity_id
_entity_poly.type
_entity_poly.pdbx_seq_one_letter_code
_entity_poly.pdbx_strand_id
1 'polypeptide(L)' 'MFDTLYLTPASAALIFFMVVVCGHGYRKSWKAEPPAPRWHLWAYGLPAAIGLLTLAFLPLKG' A
#
# COMPACT_ATOMS: atom_id res chain seq x y z
N MET A 1 7.48 0.85 -24.58
CA MET A 1 6.46 1.83 -24.13
C MET A 1 6.49 2.07 -22.60
N PHE A 2 7.11 1.20 -21.80
CA PHE A 2 7.34 1.42 -20.35
C PHE A 2 8.78 1.84 -20.01
N ASP A 3 9.60 2.16 -21.02
CA ASP A 3 11.06 2.34 -20.90
C ASP A 3 11.49 3.57 -20.08
N THR A 4 10.54 4.44 -19.69
CA THR A 4 10.75 5.65 -18.87
C THR A 4 10.08 5.59 -17.50
N LEU A 5 9.38 4.49 -17.16
CA LEU A 5 8.66 4.39 -15.89
C LEU A 5 9.58 3.84 -14.79
N TYR A 6 10.24 4.75 -14.09
CA TYR A 6 11.11 4.43 -12.96
C TYR A 6 10.62 5.06 -11.67
N LEU A 7 10.82 4.34 -10.57
CA LEU A 7 10.48 4.82 -9.24
C LEU A 7 11.71 5.51 -8.63
N THR A 8 11.59 6.76 -8.21
CA THR A 8 12.69 7.42 -7.49
C THR A 8 12.76 6.88 -6.06
N PRO A 9 13.93 6.89 -5.40
CA PRO A 9 14.05 6.41 -4.02
C PRO A 9 13.06 7.11 -3.06
N ALA A 10 12.81 8.41 -3.27
CA ALA A 10 11.86 9.17 -2.49
C ALA A 10 10.40 8.71 -2.69
N SER A 11 9.98 8.46 -3.95
CA SER A 11 8.62 7.97 -4.20
C SER A 11 8.42 6.53 -3.74
N ALA A 12 9.44 5.68 -3.86
CA ALA A 12 9.43 4.32 -3.33
C ALA A 12 9.25 4.31 -1.80
N ALA A 13 9.99 5.16 -1.08
CA ALA A 13 9.87 5.30 0.37
C ALA A 13 8.47 5.77 0.79
N LEU A 14 7.87 6.73 0.07
CA LEU A 14 6.50 7.19 0.33
C LEU A 14 5.46 6.10 0.12
N ILE A 15 5.58 5.32 -0.96
CA ILE A 15 4.68 4.18 -1.23
C ILE A 15 4.81 3.14 -0.12
N PHE A 16 6.04 2.79 0.27
CA PHE A 16 6.28 1.85 1.36
C PHE A 16 5.68 2.33 2.68
N PHE A 17 5.87 3.60 3.02
CA PHE A 17 5.28 4.20 4.22
C PHE A 17 3.74 4.12 4.21
N MET A 18 3.10 4.46 3.09
CA MET A 18 1.64 4.31 2.90
C MET A 18 1.17 2.87 3.13
N VAL A 19 1.89 1.88 2.58
CA VAL A 19 1.58 0.45 2.77
C VAL A 19 1.63 0.08 4.26
N VAL A 20 2.65 0.53 4.99
CA VAL A 20 2.81 0.26 6.42
C VAL A 20 1.67 0.90 7.24
N VAL A 21 1.31 2.16 6.93
CA VAL A 21 0.19 2.85 7.59
C VAL A 21 -1.12 2.12 7.34
N CYS A 22 -1.37 1.66 6.11
CA CYS A 22 -2.56 0.86 5.79
C CYS A 22 -2.60 -0.46 6.57
N GLY A 23 -1.47 -1.17 6.70
CA GLY A 23 -1.38 -2.39 7.49
C GLY A 23 -1.63 -2.17 8.98
N HIS A 24 -1.13 -1.06 9.53
CA HIS A 24 -1.41 -0.67 10.92
C HIS A 24 -2.89 -0.34 11.12
N GLY A 25 -3.49 0.44 10.21
CA GLY A 25 -4.91 0.78 10.21
C GLY A 25 -5.81 -0.46 10.13
N TYR A 26 -5.49 -1.39 9.23
CA TYR A 26 -6.19 -2.67 9.12
C TYR A 26 -6.15 -3.45 10.44
N ARG A 27 -4.97 -3.60 11.07
CA ARG A 27 -4.82 -4.32 12.35
C ARG A 27 -5.59 -3.67 13.48
N LYS A 28 -5.63 -2.33 13.52
CA LYS A 28 -6.39 -1.58 14.53
C LYS A 28 -7.89 -1.77 14.33
N SER A 29 -8.38 -1.61 13.09
CA SER A 29 -9.80 -1.78 12.75
C SER A 29 -10.27 -3.22 12.87
N TRP A 30 -9.39 -4.22 12.66
CA TRP A 30 -9.69 -5.64 12.85
C TRP A 30 -9.94 -6.01 14.32
N LYS A 31 -9.27 -5.33 15.25
CA LYS A 31 -9.39 -5.59 16.70
C LYS A 31 -10.50 -4.78 17.38
N ALA A 32 -11.15 -3.86 16.66
CA ALA A 32 -12.30 -3.14 17.18
C ALA A 32 -13.57 -3.96 16.88
N GLU A 33 -14.18 -4.55 17.91
CA GLU A 33 -15.40 -5.39 17.86
C GLU A 33 -16.71 -4.55 17.62
N PRO A 34 -17.92 -5.12 17.37
CA PRO A 34 -18.64 -5.24 16.08
C PRO A 34 -19.87 -4.29 15.87
N PRO A 35 -20.48 -4.17 14.66
CA PRO A 35 -20.16 -4.79 13.38
C PRO A 35 -19.66 -3.73 12.38
N ALA A 36 -18.33 -3.53 12.29
CA ALA A 36 -17.80 -2.79 11.15
C ALA A 36 -17.99 -3.66 9.89
N PRO A 37 -18.63 -3.15 8.82
CA PRO A 37 -18.79 -3.92 7.58
C PRO A 37 -17.41 -4.37 7.11
N ARG A 38 -17.23 -5.68 6.93
CA ARG A 38 -15.96 -6.28 6.48
C ARG A 38 -15.44 -5.67 5.17
N TRP A 39 -16.32 -5.03 4.40
CA TRP A 39 -15.97 -4.24 3.22
C TRP A 39 -15.03 -3.07 3.51
N HIS A 40 -15.15 -2.40 4.67
CA HIS A 40 -14.29 -1.27 5.02
C HIS A 40 -12.81 -1.68 5.19
N LEU A 41 -12.57 -2.95 5.54
CA LEU A 41 -11.20 -3.49 5.64
C LEU A 41 -10.49 -3.54 4.27
N TRP A 42 -11.24 -3.65 3.17
CA TRP A 42 -10.69 -3.59 1.82
C TRP A 42 -10.15 -2.19 1.48
N ALA A 43 -10.65 -1.13 2.11
CA ALA A 43 -10.13 0.22 1.94
C ALA A 43 -8.67 0.35 2.42
N TYR A 44 -8.20 -0.55 3.28
CA TYR A 44 -6.79 -0.62 3.69
C TYR A 44 -5.99 -1.63 2.86
N GLY A 45 -6.61 -2.77 2.54
CA GLY A 45 -5.94 -3.84 1.78
C GLY A 45 -5.67 -3.51 0.32
N LEU A 46 -6.64 -2.88 -0.37
CA LEU A 46 -6.54 -2.55 -1.78
C LEU A 46 -5.41 -1.54 -2.10
N PRO A 47 -5.32 -0.38 -1.42
CA PRO A 47 -4.20 0.54 -1.66
C PRO A 47 -2.86 -0.06 -1.24
N ALA A 48 -2.81 -0.87 -0.18
CA ALA A 48 -1.59 -1.56 0.21
C ALA A 48 -1.12 -2.56 -0.86
N ALA A 49 -2.05 -3.34 -1.44
CA ALA A 49 -1.75 -4.26 -2.52
C ALA A 49 -1.23 -3.53 -3.76
N ILE A 50 -1.87 -2.43 -4.17
CA ILE A 50 -1.41 -1.62 -5.31
C ILE A 50 0.00 -1.06 -5.04
N GLY A 51 0.25 -0.54 -3.83
CA GLY A 51 1.57 -0.04 -3.43
C GLY A 51 2.66 -1.10 -3.48
N LEU A 52 2.38 -2.31 -2.98
CA LEU A 52 3.32 -3.44 -3.03
C LEU A 52 3.56 -3.93 -4.45
N LEU A 53 2.52 -4.01 -5.29
CA LEU A 53 2.67 -4.34 -6.70
C LEU A 53 3.53 -3.30 -7.42
N THR A 54 3.31 -2.01 -7.12
CA THR A 54 4.12 -0.93 -7.70
C THR A 54 5.58 -1.07 -7.31
N LEU A 55 5.88 -1.31 -6.03
CA LEU A 55 7.25 -1.53 -5.54
C LEU A 55 7.89 -2.81 -6.10
N ALA A 56 7.11 -3.87 -6.33
CA ALA A 56 7.60 -5.15 -6.81
C ALA A 56 7.91 -5.13 -8.32
N PHE A 57 7.15 -4.38 -9.11
CA PHE A 57 7.23 -4.42 -10.57
C PHE A 57 7.87 -3.17 -11.21
N LEU A 58 7.98 -2.04 -10.51
CA LEU A 58 8.67 -0.86 -11.05
C LEU A 58 10.16 -0.84 -10.63
N PRO A 59 11.08 -0.71 -11.59
CA PRO A 59 12.50 -0.58 -11.29
C PRO A 59 12.79 0.75 -10.60
N LEU A 60 13.71 0.73 -9.62
CA LEU A 60 14.22 1.94 -8.98
C LEU A 60 15.16 2.67 -9.93
N LYS A 61 15.00 3.98 -10.02
CA LYS A 61 15.97 4.86 -10.67
C LYS A 61 17.18 4.99 -9.74
N GLY A 62 18.31 4.43 -10.18
CA GLY A 62 19.62 4.58 -9.54
C GLY A 62 20.17 5.99 -9.65
#